data_AF-A0A1F4CS60-F1
#
_entry.id   AF-A0A1F4CS60-F1
#
_cell.length_a   1.000
_cell.length_b   1.000
_cell.length_c   1.000
_cell.angle_alpha   90.00
_cell.angle_beta   90.00
_cell.angle_gamma   90.00
#
_symmetry.space_group_name_H-M   'P 1'
#
loop_
_entity.id
_entity.type
_entity.pdbx_description
1 polymer ?
#
loop_
_entity_poly.entity_id
_entity_poly.type
_entity_poly.pdbx_seq_one_letter_code
_entity_poly.pdbx_strand_id
1 'polypeptide(L)'
;YDGFITSHQKRRIQVFDDPEAIRKFLGERPPMPTPLDMAHPATFGPYMNDPDLINNKFQLSQAMEAARRVIPEVFAELERMSGRSYPVLDAYRMADAETATVLVNSAAETAKETADELRAKGAKVGVLSPNVLRPFPAEEFRRALKRVKALTIGDRADSYGAGGGNLSLEVRAAIQLDPENETRVLSRIYGLGGKDFYGADAEQFFEQASAAAKSGRVAEAFAYHGATPGRPDRRPRPGLPPIPAAEVSRGMARVRRNEATGRLEVELEPLWKMTEVPSRLAPGHGACPGCGIFPTLHQVYRVLEGNIVVLFQTGCAMVVTTGYPATAHRINYIHNLFQNGAATLSGLVEMYHERVRRGELPASEDITFVMLSGDGGMDIGMGPALGAAHRNHPMMILEYDNQGYMNTGAQLSYSTPFGHRTSTSEVGSRLPGKRYHHKDTAQIFAACHLPYVFTASEGYPEDLMRKAAKAQWYAKREGLVYGKILSFCPLNWRTTDDAAQPVLQAAADSCFFPIYEIEHGHTTVTYDPDATGRRQPVSDWLKLMGKTRHLLKPANAAIVKGIQNEVDRRWRRLKAMHEHPDL
;
A
#
# COMPACT_ATOMS: atom_id res chain seq x y z
N TYR A 1 20.34 2.12 0.43
CA TYR A 1 20.12 2.63 -0.93
C TYR A 1 18.79 3.37 -1.00
N ASP A 2 18.58 4.20 -2.02
CA ASP A 2 17.43 5.09 -2.11
C ASP A 2 16.32 4.57 -3.05
N GLY A 3 15.07 4.77 -2.64
CA GLY A 3 13.89 4.46 -3.45
C GLY A 3 13.82 5.33 -4.72
N PHE A 4 13.40 4.74 -5.84
CA PHE A 4 13.49 5.28 -7.21
C PHE A 4 14.91 5.65 -7.68
N ILE A 5 15.59 6.57 -6.99
CA ILE A 5 16.90 7.11 -7.37
C ILE A 5 17.97 6.03 -7.50
N THR A 6 18.02 5.04 -6.62
CA THR A 6 18.95 3.90 -6.78
C THR A 6 18.22 2.66 -7.29
N SER A 7 17.07 2.31 -6.69
CA SER A 7 16.35 1.06 -7.03
C SER A 7 15.87 0.94 -8.48
N HIS A 8 15.65 2.06 -9.18
CA HIS A 8 15.17 2.06 -10.57
C HIS A 8 16.19 2.65 -11.56
N GLN A 9 17.39 3.00 -11.09
CA GLN A 9 18.44 3.51 -11.95
C GLN A 9 19.14 2.36 -12.68
N LYS A 10 19.24 2.46 -14.00
CA LYS A 10 20.03 1.52 -14.80
C LYS A 10 21.49 1.97 -14.83
N ARG A 11 22.39 1.13 -14.32
CA ARG A 11 23.85 1.33 -14.37
C ARG A 11 24.56 0.05 -14.77
N ARG A 12 25.71 0.19 -15.44
CA ARG A 12 26.63 -0.93 -15.64
C ARG A 12 27.33 -1.19 -14.30
N ILE A 13 27.18 -2.40 -13.79
CA ILE A 13 27.79 -2.84 -12.53
C ILE A 13 28.65 -4.08 -12.76
N GLN A 14 29.60 -4.31 -11.86
CA GLN A 14 30.29 -5.60 -11.75
C GLN A 14 29.46 -6.51 -10.84
N VAL A 15 29.30 -7.76 -11.25
CA VAL A 15 28.63 -8.81 -10.46
C VAL A 15 29.63 -9.93 -10.20
N PHE A 16 29.46 -10.62 -9.08
CA PHE A 16 30.21 -11.85 -8.83
C PHE A 16 29.59 -12.98 -9.67
N ASP A 17 30.42 -13.67 -10.45
CA ASP A 17 30.04 -14.76 -11.34
C ASP A 17 30.39 -16.16 -10.78
N ASP A 18 31.29 -16.24 -9.80
CA ASP A 18 31.66 -17.46 -9.07
C ASP A 18 30.81 -17.66 -7.79
N PRO A 19 29.83 -18.58 -7.78
CA PRO A 19 29.01 -18.88 -6.60
C PRO A 19 29.80 -19.55 -5.48
N GLU A 20 30.88 -20.28 -5.78
CA GLU A 20 31.69 -20.96 -4.77
C GLU A 20 32.57 -19.96 -4.01
N ALA A 21 33.15 -18.97 -4.70
CA ALA A 21 33.84 -17.86 -4.04
C ALA A 21 32.90 -17.13 -3.07
N ILE A 22 31.65 -16.87 -3.47
CA ILE A 22 30.64 -16.25 -2.60
C ILE A 22 30.29 -17.15 -1.42
N ARG A 23 30.09 -18.46 -1.64
CA ARG A 23 29.83 -19.41 -0.56
C ARG A 23 30.99 -19.44 0.44
N LYS A 24 32.23 -19.44 -0.06
CA LYS A 24 33.43 -19.40 0.78
C LYS A 24 33.54 -18.11 1.59
N PHE A 25 33.21 -16.96 0.99
CA PHE A 25 33.16 -15.67 1.68
C PHE A 25 32.08 -15.64 2.78
N LEU A 26 30.88 -16.18 2.51
CA LEU A 26 29.81 -16.26 3.51
C LEU A 26 30.16 -17.21 4.67
N GLY A 27 31.02 -18.20 4.42
CA GLY A 27 31.45 -19.18 5.40
C GLY A 27 30.36 -20.20 5.76
N GLU A 28 30.67 -21.04 6.75
CA GLU A 28 29.70 -21.96 7.33
C GLU A 28 28.82 -21.24 8.34
N ARG A 29 27.50 -21.49 8.27
CA ARG A 29 26.58 -20.96 9.27
C ARG A 29 26.87 -21.64 10.61
N PRO A 30 27.14 -20.89 11.69
CA PRO A 30 27.38 -21.49 13.01
C PRO A 30 26.12 -22.25 13.48
N PRO A 31 26.29 -23.29 14.32
CA PRO A 31 25.16 -24.00 14.91
C PRO A 31 24.41 -23.04 15.83
N MET A 32 23.24 -22.60 15.38
CA MET A 32 22.35 -21.74 16.16
C MET A 32 21.18 -22.56 16.68
N PRO A 33 20.70 -22.31 17.92
CA PRO A 33 19.46 -22.89 18.41
C PRO A 33 18.34 -22.70 17.38
N THR A 34 17.60 -23.76 17.10
CA THR A 34 16.52 -23.76 16.13
C THR A 34 15.26 -24.34 16.75
N PRO A 35 14.07 -23.80 16.44
CA PRO A 35 12.80 -24.40 16.86
C PRO A 35 12.52 -25.75 16.19
N LEU A 36 13.44 -26.24 15.35
CA LEU A 36 13.36 -27.52 14.64
C LEU A 36 14.16 -28.65 15.31
N ASP A 37 14.91 -28.36 16.39
CA ASP A 37 15.61 -29.39 17.14
C ASP A 37 14.68 -30.03 18.17
N MET A 38 14.10 -31.17 17.81
CA MET A 38 13.19 -31.93 18.67
C MET A 38 13.94 -32.71 19.78
N ALA A 39 15.25 -32.91 19.64
CA ALA A 39 16.07 -33.55 20.67
C ALA A 39 16.44 -32.56 21.77
N HIS A 40 16.55 -31.27 21.43
CA HIS A 40 16.86 -30.18 22.36
C HIS A 40 15.84 -29.05 22.24
N PRO A 41 14.58 -29.27 22.69
CA PRO A 41 13.54 -28.25 22.57
C PRO A 41 13.90 -26.99 23.37
N ALA A 42 13.64 -25.83 22.77
CA ALA A 42 13.88 -24.53 23.39
C ALA A 42 12.71 -23.56 23.12
N THR A 43 12.50 -22.62 24.03
CA THR A 43 11.48 -21.57 23.90
C THR A 43 12.06 -20.35 23.20
N PHE A 44 11.44 -19.93 22.09
CA PHE A 44 11.83 -18.74 21.33
C PHE A 44 10.80 -17.62 21.55
N GLY A 45 11.25 -16.43 21.91
CA GLY A 45 10.39 -15.28 22.21
C GLY A 45 9.55 -15.42 23.49
N PRO A 46 10.13 -15.82 24.64
CA PRO A 46 9.39 -15.90 25.89
C PRO A 46 8.89 -14.52 26.35
N TYR A 47 7.78 -14.50 27.07
CA TYR A 47 7.39 -13.35 27.86
C TYR A 47 8.40 -13.14 28.98
N MET A 48 8.90 -11.92 29.12
CA MET A 48 9.99 -11.57 30.05
C MET A 48 9.58 -10.37 30.90
N ASN A 49 9.76 -10.50 32.21
CA ASN A 49 9.49 -9.47 33.20
C ASN A 49 10.79 -8.94 33.79
N ASP A 50 10.65 -7.95 34.68
CA ASP A 50 11.71 -7.60 35.61
C ASP A 50 12.01 -8.80 36.56
N PRO A 51 13.29 -9.01 36.94
CA PRO A 51 14.45 -8.17 36.66
C PRO A 51 15.24 -8.52 35.38
N ASP A 52 14.80 -9.49 34.57
CA ASP A 52 15.63 -10.09 33.51
C ASP A 52 15.71 -9.26 32.22
N LEU A 53 14.68 -8.45 31.94
CA LEU A 53 14.60 -7.69 30.69
C LEU A 53 15.82 -6.79 30.43
N ILE A 54 16.35 -6.15 31.47
CA ILE A 54 17.53 -5.27 31.36
C ILE A 54 18.77 -6.05 30.92
N ASN A 55 18.97 -7.26 31.43
CA ASN A 55 20.10 -8.10 31.09
C ASN A 55 20.02 -8.56 29.63
N ASN A 56 18.82 -8.88 29.14
CA ASN A 56 18.63 -9.21 27.73
C ASN A 56 18.90 -8.02 26.80
N LYS A 57 18.46 -6.80 27.17
CA LYS A 57 18.80 -5.58 26.41
C LYS A 57 20.30 -5.28 26.42
N PHE A 58 20.97 -5.53 27.55
CA PHE A 58 22.43 -5.40 27.64
C PHE A 58 23.15 -6.38 26.71
N GLN A 59 22.70 -7.64 26.64
CA GLN A 59 23.23 -8.62 25.69
C GLN A 59 23.09 -8.17 24.23
N LEU A 60 21.96 -7.56 23.85
CA LEU A 60 21.78 -6.97 22.51
C LEU A 60 22.76 -5.81 22.26
N SER A 61 23.02 -4.99 23.28
CA SER A 61 24.03 -3.93 23.20
C SER A 61 25.45 -4.51 23.05
N GLN A 62 25.78 -5.56 23.79
CA GLN A 62 27.06 -6.27 23.64
C GLN A 62 27.21 -6.89 22.24
N ALA A 63 26.12 -7.42 21.66
CA ALA A 63 26.13 -7.94 20.29
C ALA A 63 26.40 -6.85 19.25
N MET A 64 25.88 -5.63 19.44
CA MET A 64 26.22 -4.48 18.58
C MET A 64 27.70 -4.12 18.71
N GLU A 65 28.26 -4.11 19.91
CA GLU A 65 29.69 -3.85 20.10
C GLU A 65 30.58 -4.97 19.55
N ALA A 66 30.13 -6.22 19.57
CA ALA A 66 30.80 -7.32 18.87
C ALA A 66 30.78 -7.11 17.35
N ALA A 67 29.63 -6.72 16.77
CA ALA A 67 29.52 -6.42 15.35
C ALA A 67 30.44 -5.27 14.93
N ARG A 68 30.61 -4.23 15.77
CA ARG A 68 31.53 -3.11 15.52
C ARG A 68 32.96 -3.59 15.25
N ARG A 69 33.41 -4.64 15.95
CA ARG A 69 34.76 -5.21 15.81
C ARG A 69 34.92 -6.02 14.52
N VAL A 70 33.88 -6.77 14.15
CA VAL A 70 33.93 -7.72 13.03
C VAL A 70 33.68 -7.04 11.67
N ILE A 71 32.87 -5.99 11.59
CA ILE A 71 32.53 -5.33 10.32
C ILE A 71 33.76 -4.89 9.51
N PRO A 72 34.78 -4.23 10.10
CA PRO A 72 36.00 -3.87 9.36
C PRO A 72 36.76 -5.08 8.78
N GLU A 73 36.77 -6.21 9.49
CA GLU A 73 37.40 -7.46 9.03
C GLU A 73 36.66 -7.99 7.78
N VAL A 74 35.32 -7.99 7.80
CA VAL A 74 34.48 -8.39 6.67
C VAL A 74 34.67 -7.47 5.46
N PHE A 75 34.80 -6.16 5.67
CA PHE A 75 35.11 -5.22 4.58
C PHE A 75 36.49 -5.46 3.98
N ALA A 76 37.51 -5.74 4.80
CA ALA A 76 38.85 -6.09 4.30
C ALA A 76 38.85 -7.43 3.52
N GLU A 77 38.04 -8.41 3.93
CA GLU A 77 37.82 -9.64 3.18
C GLU A 77 37.16 -9.39 1.82
N LEU A 78 36.10 -8.58 1.81
CA LEU A 78 35.41 -8.21 0.57
C LEU A 78 36.34 -7.45 -0.38
N GLU A 79 37.20 -6.58 0.15
CA GLU A 79 38.21 -5.87 -0.63
C GLU A 79 39.21 -6.84 -1.26
N ARG A 80 39.76 -7.79 -0.49
CA ARG A 80 40.66 -8.82 -1.03
C ARG A 80 40.00 -9.66 -2.13
N MET A 81 38.71 -9.94 -2.00
CA MET A 81 37.97 -10.75 -2.97
C MET A 81 37.60 -9.95 -4.24
N SER A 82 37.27 -8.67 -4.09
CA SER A 82 36.64 -7.90 -5.17
C SER A 82 37.49 -6.74 -5.71
N GLY A 83 38.58 -6.40 -5.04
CA GLY A 83 39.38 -5.19 -5.28
C GLY A 83 38.68 -3.89 -4.88
N ARG A 84 37.49 -3.96 -4.26
CA ARG A 84 36.70 -2.78 -3.88
C ARG A 84 36.73 -2.58 -2.37
N SER A 85 37.33 -1.48 -1.93
CA SER A 85 37.40 -1.08 -0.53
C SER A 85 36.15 -0.31 -0.10
N TYR A 86 35.65 -0.61 1.10
CA TYR A 86 34.54 0.12 1.72
C TYR A 86 34.91 0.41 3.18
N PRO A 87 35.20 1.67 3.55
CA PRO A 87 35.42 2.02 4.95
C PRO A 87 34.08 2.09 5.71
N VAL A 88 34.09 1.96 7.03
CA VAL A 88 32.90 2.14 7.89
C VAL A 88 32.28 3.53 7.67
N LEU A 89 33.13 4.55 7.68
CA LEU A 89 32.82 5.93 7.32
C LEU A 89 33.67 6.31 6.11
N ASP A 90 33.04 6.57 4.97
CA ASP A 90 33.71 7.08 3.79
C ASP A 90 34.05 8.55 3.98
N ALA A 91 35.34 8.85 4.02
CA ALA A 91 35.91 10.16 4.28
C ALA A 91 36.62 10.68 3.02
N TYR A 92 35.86 11.32 2.14
CA TYR A 92 36.34 11.81 0.87
C TYR A 92 36.95 13.21 0.99
N ARG A 93 38.21 13.36 0.59
CA ARG A 93 38.97 14.64 0.61
C ARG A 93 39.04 15.33 1.99
N MET A 94 39.08 14.55 3.07
CA MET A 94 39.02 15.07 4.45
C MET A 94 40.38 15.44 5.08
N ALA A 95 41.51 15.06 4.48
CA ALA A 95 42.84 15.18 5.10
C ALA A 95 43.23 16.61 5.50
N ASP A 96 42.82 17.60 4.68
CA ASP A 96 43.06 19.04 4.87
C ASP A 96 41.77 19.85 4.87
N ALA A 97 40.60 19.20 4.94
CA ALA A 97 39.31 19.86 4.86
C ALA A 97 39.09 20.78 6.06
N GLU A 98 38.73 22.04 5.79
CA GLU A 98 38.33 23.01 6.81
C GLU A 98 36.80 23.02 7.00
N THR A 99 36.05 22.64 5.97
CA THR A 99 34.59 22.51 5.99
C THR A 99 34.18 21.20 5.34
N ALA A 100 33.02 20.66 5.72
CA ALA A 100 32.56 19.40 5.15
C ALA A 100 31.03 19.33 5.03
N THR A 101 30.56 18.29 4.35
CA THR A 101 29.15 17.85 4.36
C THR A 101 29.03 16.39 4.77
N VAL A 102 27.97 16.02 5.49
CA VAL A 102 27.60 14.62 5.77
C VAL A 102 26.31 14.26 5.05
N LEU A 103 26.39 13.25 4.18
CA LEU A 103 25.26 12.76 3.38
C LEU A 103 25.31 11.23 3.29
N VAL A 104 24.19 10.60 2.94
CA VAL A 104 24.07 9.13 2.78
C VAL A 104 23.65 8.76 1.36
N ASN A 105 24.05 7.56 0.93
CA ASN A 105 23.65 6.96 -0.36
C ASN A 105 23.88 7.90 -1.55
N SER A 106 22.88 8.10 -2.41
CA SER A 106 23.07 8.73 -3.72
C SER A 106 23.53 10.18 -3.64
N ALA A 107 23.12 10.90 -2.60
CA ALA A 107 23.45 12.32 -2.43
C ALA A 107 24.93 12.54 -2.07
N ALA A 108 25.54 11.57 -1.37
CA ALA A 108 26.96 11.61 -1.08
C ALA A 108 27.81 11.52 -2.36
N GLU A 109 27.41 10.68 -3.33
CA GLU A 109 28.09 10.58 -4.62
C GLU A 109 28.05 11.89 -5.40
N THR A 110 26.89 12.55 -5.49
CA THR A 110 26.77 13.89 -6.09
C THR A 110 27.66 14.90 -5.36
N ALA A 111 27.70 14.87 -4.03
CA ALA A 111 28.51 15.79 -3.25
C ALA A 111 30.03 15.57 -3.42
N LYS A 112 30.48 14.33 -3.69
CA LYS A 112 31.90 14.04 -3.98
C LYS A 112 32.35 14.71 -5.27
N GLU A 113 31.53 14.62 -6.32
CA GLU A 113 31.79 15.30 -7.60
C GLU A 113 31.86 16.82 -7.42
N THR A 114 30.88 17.41 -6.72
CA THR A 114 30.90 18.85 -6.39
C THR A 114 32.09 19.24 -5.52
N ALA A 115 32.52 18.38 -4.59
CA ALA A 115 33.70 18.63 -3.79
C ALA A 115 34.97 18.73 -4.65
N ASP A 116 35.16 17.85 -5.63
CA ASP A 116 36.31 17.92 -6.54
C ASP A 116 36.31 19.22 -7.36
N GLU A 117 35.15 19.66 -7.86
CA GLU A 117 35.01 20.94 -8.57
C GLU A 117 35.38 22.14 -7.70
N LEU A 118 34.90 22.18 -6.46
CA LEU A 118 35.22 23.25 -5.50
C LEU A 118 36.69 23.22 -5.07
N ARG A 119 37.27 22.02 -4.92
CA ARG A 119 38.70 21.86 -4.61
C ARG A 119 39.60 22.32 -5.77
N ALA A 120 39.18 22.11 -7.02
CA ALA A 120 39.88 22.66 -8.19
C ALA A 120 39.91 24.21 -8.17
N LYS A 121 38.94 24.85 -7.51
CA LYS A 121 38.89 26.30 -7.26
C LYS A 121 39.62 26.73 -5.97
N GLY A 122 40.32 25.81 -5.29
CA GLY A 122 41.10 26.08 -4.09
C GLY A 122 40.34 25.98 -2.76
N ALA A 123 39.07 25.55 -2.75
CA ALA A 123 38.33 25.34 -1.51
C ALA A 123 38.83 24.08 -0.77
N LYS A 124 38.91 24.12 0.56
CA LYS A 124 39.28 22.97 1.39
C LYS A 124 38.03 22.29 1.95
N VAL A 125 37.29 21.65 1.06
CA VAL A 125 36.04 20.94 1.38
C VAL A 125 36.22 19.43 1.38
N GLY A 126 35.40 18.71 2.14
CA GLY A 126 35.36 17.24 2.14
C GLY A 126 33.94 16.68 2.39
N VAL A 127 33.74 15.39 2.09
CA VAL A 127 32.46 14.70 2.24
C VAL A 127 32.62 13.52 3.20
N LEU A 128 31.67 13.36 4.11
CA LEU A 128 31.55 12.17 4.95
C LEU A 128 30.27 11.41 4.59
N SER A 129 30.39 10.10 4.41
CA SER A 129 29.24 9.22 4.16
C SER A 129 29.37 7.89 4.88
N PRO A 130 28.48 7.55 5.83
CA PRO A 130 28.56 6.27 6.53
C PRO A 130 28.09 5.13 5.63
N ASN A 131 28.93 4.12 5.43
CA ASN A 131 28.53 2.83 4.85
C ASN A 131 27.83 1.96 5.91
N VAL A 132 28.12 2.22 7.20
CA VAL A 132 27.51 1.56 8.35
C VAL A 132 26.78 2.60 9.19
N LEU A 133 25.46 2.48 9.30
CA LEU A 133 24.66 3.32 10.20
C LEU A 133 24.58 2.73 11.61
N ARG A 134 24.56 1.40 11.73
CA ARG A 134 24.50 0.68 13.01
C ARG A 134 25.45 -0.52 12.99
N PRO A 135 26.33 -0.68 13.99
CA PRO A 135 26.61 0.24 15.11
C PRO A 135 27.05 1.63 14.63
N PHE A 136 26.59 2.70 15.29
CA PHE A 136 26.84 4.07 14.81
C PHE A 136 28.34 4.40 14.91
N PRO A 137 28.99 4.91 13.84
CA PRO A 137 30.44 5.11 13.78
C PRO A 137 30.89 6.42 14.44
N ALA A 138 30.60 6.56 15.74
CA ALA A 138 30.85 7.78 16.51
C ALA A 138 32.35 8.14 16.61
N GLU A 139 33.24 7.15 16.70
CA GLU A 139 34.69 7.37 16.77
C GLU A 139 35.27 7.88 15.46
N GLU A 140 34.80 7.32 14.35
CA GLU A 140 35.19 7.71 13.00
C GLU A 140 34.73 9.14 12.72
N PHE A 141 33.50 9.50 13.08
CA PHE A 141 33.00 10.87 12.96
C PHE A 141 33.81 11.85 13.82
N ARG A 142 34.07 11.55 15.10
CA ARG A 142 34.89 12.40 15.98
C ARG A 142 36.27 12.66 15.39
N ARG A 143 36.94 11.59 14.93
CA ARG A 143 38.27 11.66 14.33
C ARG A 143 38.27 12.49 13.04
N ALA A 144 37.31 12.26 12.16
CA ALA A 144 37.23 12.95 10.87
C ALA A 144 36.89 14.44 11.02
N LEU A 145 36.15 14.81 12.07
CA LEU A 145 35.69 16.19 12.28
C LEU A 145 36.64 17.05 13.13
N LYS A 146 37.70 16.47 13.73
CA LYS A 146 38.61 17.20 14.63
C LYS A 146 39.22 18.48 14.05
N ARG A 147 39.42 18.56 12.73
CA ARG A 147 39.98 19.75 12.03
C ARG A 147 38.94 20.56 11.27
N VAL A 148 37.68 20.15 11.30
CA VAL A 148 36.58 20.76 10.56
C VAL A 148 36.00 21.89 11.39
N LYS A 149 36.04 23.11 10.85
CA LYS A 149 35.52 24.32 11.50
C LYS A 149 34.00 24.37 11.49
N ALA A 150 33.39 23.90 10.39
CA ALA A 150 31.95 23.84 10.24
C ALA A 150 31.51 22.73 9.26
N LEU A 151 30.29 22.22 9.48
CA LEU A 151 29.74 21.03 8.86
C LEU A 151 28.27 21.23 8.53
N THR A 152 27.86 20.90 7.31
CA THR A 152 26.44 20.76 6.96
C THR A 152 26.07 19.27 6.95
N ILE A 153 25.01 18.87 7.64
CA ILE A 153 24.52 17.48 7.65
C ILE A 153 23.16 17.44 6.97
N GLY A 154 23.02 16.56 5.99
CA GLY A 154 21.76 16.34 5.29
C GLY A 154 21.06 15.06 5.74
N ASP A 155 19.78 15.16 6.10
CA ASP A 155 18.90 14.02 6.34
C ASP A 155 17.74 13.97 5.32
N ARG A 156 17.43 12.78 4.80
CA ARG A 156 16.20 12.52 4.03
C ARG A 156 15.00 12.12 4.91
N ALA A 157 15.05 12.51 6.18
CA ALA A 157 13.99 12.31 7.16
C ALA A 157 14.13 13.35 8.27
N ASP A 158 13.01 13.91 8.74
CA ASP A 158 13.00 14.79 9.91
C ASP A 158 12.60 14.01 11.16
N SER A 159 13.18 14.40 12.29
CA SER A 159 12.67 14.07 13.62
C SER A 159 11.94 15.30 14.13
N TYR A 160 10.66 15.40 13.80
CA TYR A 160 9.84 16.61 14.03
C TYR A 160 9.98 17.14 15.46
N GLY A 161 10.42 18.39 15.59
CA GLY A 161 10.64 19.06 16.87
C GLY A 161 12.04 18.88 17.48
N ALA A 162 12.89 18.01 16.94
CA ALA A 162 14.25 17.76 17.46
C ALA A 162 15.32 18.69 16.85
N GLY A 163 14.97 19.46 15.80
CA GLY A 163 15.90 20.36 15.13
C GLY A 163 16.97 19.65 14.28
N GLY A 164 16.64 18.50 13.71
CA GLY A 164 17.50 17.70 12.84
C GLY A 164 16.93 16.30 12.60
N GLY A 165 17.39 15.62 11.54
CA GLY A 165 17.12 14.21 11.36
C GLY A 165 18.04 13.32 12.22
N ASN A 166 17.83 12.00 12.16
CA ASN A 166 18.56 11.06 13.02
C ASN A 166 20.08 11.13 12.83
N LEU A 167 20.57 11.25 11.59
CA LEU A 167 22.01 11.31 11.35
C LEU A 167 22.61 12.60 11.93
N SER A 168 21.95 13.73 11.69
CA SER A 168 22.36 15.02 12.28
C SER A 168 22.43 14.97 13.79
N LEU A 169 21.43 14.40 14.45
CA LEU A 169 21.37 14.29 15.91
C LEU A 169 22.49 13.40 16.45
N GLU A 170 22.75 12.27 15.81
CA GLU A 170 23.77 11.31 16.26
C GLU A 170 25.19 11.82 16.05
N VAL A 171 25.47 12.49 14.93
CA VAL A 171 26.78 13.13 14.69
C VAL A 171 27.02 14.25 15.70
N ARG A 172 26.02 15.09 15.98
CA ARG A 172 26.10 16.15 17.00
C ARG A 172 26.40 15.58 18.39
N ALA A 173 25.69 14.52 18.78
CA ALA A 173 25.94 13.84 20.05
C ALA A 173 27.34 13.24 20.11
N ALA A 174 27.82 12.62 19.01
CA ALA A 174 29.15 12.04 18.96
C ALA A 174 30.26 13.09 19.12
N ILE A 175 30.18 14.23 18.43
CA ILE A 175 31.20 15.28 18.57
C ILE A 175 31.11 16.01 19.91
N GLN A 176 29.93 16.09 20.53
CA GLN A 176 29.78 16.68 21.87
C GLN A 176 30.54 15.91 22.95
N LEU A 177 30.77 14.61 22.75
CA LEU A 177 31.60 13.79 23.64
C LEU A 177 33.11 14.01 23.45
N ASP A 178 33.53 14.76 22.43
CA ASP A 178 34.92 15.16 22.22
C ASP A 178 35.09 16.63 22.68
N PRO A 179 35.67 16.89 23.86
CA PRO A 179 35.77 18.25 24.40
C PRO A 179 36.71 19.15 23.58
N GLU A 180 37.55 18.57 22.70
CA GLU A 180 38.42 19.33 21.79
C GLU A 180 37.74 19.65 20.45
N ASN A 181 36.51 19.19 20.23
CA ASN A 181 35.78 19.40 18.99
C ASN A 181 34.94 20.68 19.03
N GLU A 182 35.30 21.64 18.17
CA GLU A 182 34.61 22.93 18.04
C GLU A 182 33.82 23.05 16.72
N THR A 183 33.52 21.92 16.06
CA THR A 183 32.83 21.91 14.77
C THR A 183 31.42 22.49 14.90
N ARG A 184 31.15 23.54 14.13
CA ARG A 184 29.82 24.15 14.02
C ARG A 184 28.94 23.34 13.07
N VAL A 185 27.77 22.90 13.53
CA VAL A 185 26.89 22.02 12.74
C VAL A 185 25.65 22.76 12.24
N LEU A 186 25.36 22.60 10.96
CA LEU A 186 24.10 23.00 10.31
C LEU A 186 23.35 21.73 9.89
N SER A 187 22.11 21.57 10.30
CA SER A 187 21.26 20.42 9.94
C SER A 187 20.29 20.80 8.83
N ARG A 188 20.17 19.97 7.80
CA ARG A 188 19.31 20.21 6.63
C ARG A 188 18.44 18.99 6.32
N ILE A 189 17.14 19.19 6.30
CA ILE A 189 16.22 18.18 5.74
C ILE A 189 16.16 18.39 4.23
N TYR A 190 16.44 17.35 3.44
CA TYR A 190 16.46 17.44 1.99
C TYR A 190 15.83 16.22 1.33
N GLY A 191 15.54 16.29 0.03
CA GLY A 191 15.18 15.14 -0.78
C GLY A 191 13.90 14.39 -0.37
N LEU A 192 13.06 14.97 0.49
CA LEU A 192 11.81 14.35 0.92
C LEU A 192 10.88 14.10 -0.27
N GLY A 193 10.18 12.97 -0.25
CA GLY A 193 9.25 12.59 -1.31
C GLY A 193 9.91 12.27 -2.65
N GLY A 194 11.22 12.01 -2.67
CA GLY A 194 11.96 11.76 -3.91
C GLY A 194 12.36 13.02 -4.67
N LYS A 195 12.35 14.19 -4.00
CA LYS A 195 12.92 15.41 -4.58
C LYS A 195 14.41 15.18 -4.89
N ASP A 196 14.82 15.59 -6.08
CA ASP A 196 16.20 15.44 -6.52
C ASP A 196 17.19 16.23 -5.66
N PHE A 197 18.44 15.79 -5.68
CA PHE A 197 19.58 16.47 -5.07
C PHE A 197 20.71 16.55 -6.09
N TYR A 198 20.92 17.76 -6.63
CA TYR A 198 21.86 18.06 -7.70
C TYR A 198 23.17 18.65 -7.17
N GLY A 199 24.17 18.83 -8.03
CA GLY A 199 25.45 19.44 -7.66
C GLY A 199 25.29 20.85 -7.06
N ALA A 200 24.36 21.65 -7.58
CA ALA A 200 24.04 22.98 -7.02
C ALA A 200 23.47 22.93 -5.59
N ASP A 201 22.82 21.82 -5.20
CA ASP A 201 22.35 21.62 -3.82
C ASP A 201 23.52 21.26 -2.91
N ALA A 202 24.44 20.42 -3.39
CA ALA A 202 25.69 20.11 -2.68
C ALA A 202 26.58 21.35 -2.52
N GLU A 203 26.69 22.19 -3.55
CA GLU A 203 27.44 23.45 -3.51
C GLU A 203 26.89 24.36 -2.41
N GLN A 204 25.56 24.53 -2.33
CA GLN A 204 24.92 25.29 -1.24
C GLN A 204 25.25 24.73 0.15
N PHE A 205 25.31 23.41 0.32
CA PHE A 205 25.68 22.80 1.60
C PHE A 205 27.13 23.16 2.00
N PHE A 206 28.05 23.14 1.04
CA PHE A 206 29.44 23.55 1.25
C PHE A 206 29.58 25.05 1.51
N GLU A 207 28.82 25.89 0.81
CA GLU A 207 28.80 27.34 1.03
C GLU A 207 28.30 27.69 2.43
N GLN A 208 27.22 27.04 2.89
CA GLN A 208 26.68 27.22 4.24
C GLN A 208 27.70 26.86 5.32
N ALA A 209 28.37 25.70 5.19
CA ALA A 209 29.46 25.32 6.09
C ALA A 209 30.59 26.35 6.04
N SER A 210 31.00 26.78 4.85
CA SER A 210 32.09 27.75 4.67
C SER A 210 31.76 29.13 5.24
N ALA A 211 30.52 29.59 5.13
CA ALA A 211 30.06 30.83 5.73
C ALA A 211 30.06 30.75 7.26
N ALA A 212 29.62 29.62 7.84
CA ALA A 212 29.67 29.39 9.28
C ALA A 212 31.11 29.31 9.81
N ALA A 213 32.01 28.67 9.07
CA ALA A 213 33.43 28.61 9.40
C ALA A 213 34.09 30.00 9.38
N LYS A 214 33.82 30.81 8.34
CA LYS A 214 34.37 32.18 8.22
C LYS A 214 33.84 33.14 9.28
N SER A 215 32.54 33.06 9.59
CA SER A 215 31.90 33.97 10.53
C SER A 215 32.01 33.54 12.00
N GLY A 216 32.42 32.30 12.27
CA GLY A 216 32.48 31.75 13.62
C GLY A 216 31.10 31.55 14.27
N ARG A 217 29.99 31.67 13.51
CA ARG A 217 28.62 31.51 14.00
C ARG A 217 27.74 30.73 13.02
N VAL A 218 26.74 30.02 13.55
CA VAL A 218 25.70 29.37 12.75
C VAL A 218 24.48 30.30 12.74
N ALA A 219 24.16 30.88 11.58
CA ALA A 219 23.01 31.78 11.45
C ALA A 219 21.67 31.03 11.57
N GLU A 220 21.59 29.85 10.93
CA GLU A 220 20.40 29.00 10.94
C GLU A 220 20.82 27.53 11.13
N ALA A 221 20.61 27.03 12.36
CA ALA A 221 21.06 25.70 12.77
C ALA A 221 20.26 24.56 12.11
N PHE A 222 18.99 24.80 11.77
CA PHE A 222 18.10 23.79 11.19
C PHE A 222 17.24 24.43 10.10
N ALA A 223 17.16 23.79 8.93
CA ALA A 223 16.31 24.25 7.83
C ALA A 223 15.89 23.09 6.91
N TYR A 224 14.82 23.31 6.14
CA TYR A 224 14.43 22.43 5.04
C TYR A 224 15.04 22.94 3.73
N HIS A 225 15.98 22.19 3.16
CA HIS A 225 16.60 22.51 1.89
C HIS A 225 15.64 22.30 0.72
N GLY A 226 15.52 23.32 -0.14
CA GLY A 226 14.61 23.30 -1.26
C GLY A 226 13.13 23.45 -0.89
N ALA A 227 12.79 23.81 0.35
CA ALA A 227 11.44 24.23 0.67
C ALA A 227 11.12 25.56 -0.03
N THR A 228 9.93 25.68 -0.60
CA THR A 228 9.47 26.94 -1.19
C THR A 228 8.70 27.73 -0.14
N PRO A 229 9.04 29.00 0.14
CA PRO A 229 8.21 29.85 0.99
C PRO A 229 6.83 29.95 0.35
N GLY A 230 5.81 29.40 1.02
CA GLY A 230 4.44 29.46 0.55
C GLY A 230 4.03 30.89 0.24
N ARG A 231 3.13 31.07 -0.72
CA ARG A 231 2.57 32.38 -1.06
C ARG A 231 1.33 32.63 -0.21
N PRO A 232 1.31 33.59 0.74
CA PRO A 232 0.16 33.79 1.63
C PRO A 232 -1.14 34.15 0.90
N ASP A 233 -1.01 34.78 -0.27
CA ASP A 233 -2.10 35.11 -1.21
C ASP A 233 -2.59 33.91 -2.01
N ARG A 234 -1.79 32.83 -2.11
CA ARG A 234 -2.12 31.63 -2.88
C ARG A 234 -2.72 30.56 -1.97
N ARG A 235 -4.03 30.48 -1.97
CA ARG A 235 -4.75 29.35 -1.35
C ARG A 235 -4.66 28.11 -2.25
N PRO A 236 -4.70 26.88 -1.69
CA PRO A 236 -4.98 25.70 -2.49
C PRO A 236 -6.20 25.96 -3.36
N ARG A 237 -6.16 25.55 -4.63
CA ARG A 237 -7.34 25.67 -5.48
C ARG A 237 -8.48 24.91 -4.79
N PRO A 238 -9.66 25.51 -4.62
CA PRO A 238 -10.82 24.78 -4.13
C PRO A 238 -10.98 23.51 -4.97
N GLY A 239 -11.37 22.42 -4.32
CA GLY A 239 -11.74 21.20 -5.03
C GLY A 239 -12.89 21.45 -6.01
N LEU A 240 -13.32 20.39 -6.68
CA LEU A 240 -14.50 20.46 -7.54
C LEU A 240 -15.73 20.89 -6.71
N PRO A 241 -16.71 21.59 -7.33
CA PRO A 241 -17.94 21.95 -6.64
C PRO A 241 -18.62 20.71 -6.05
N PRO A 242 -19.00 20.76 -4.75
CA PRO A 242 -19.66 19.65 -4.11
C PRO A 242 -20.98 19.35 -4.81
N ILE A 243 -21.39 18.08 -4.77
CA ILE A 243 -22.68 17.66 -5.30
C ILE A 243 -23.72 17.62 -4.16
N PRO A 244 -24.74 18.49 -4.15
CA PRO A 244 -25.77 18.49 -3.11
C PRO A 244 -26.54 17.18 -3.08
N ALA A 245 -26.92 16.72 -1.88
CA ALA A 245 -27.75 15.52 -1.71
C ALA A 245 -29.02 15.56 -2.56
N ALA A 246 -29.68 16.71 -2.67
CA ALA A 246 -30.91 16.87 -3.46
C ALA A 246 -30.72 16.62 -4.97
N GLU A 247 -29.50 16.79 -5.53
CA GLU A 247 -29.26 16.55 -6.96
C GLU A 247 -29.12 15.07 -7.31
N VAL A 248 -28.70 14.27 -6.32
CA VAL A 248 -28.37 12.83 -6.44
C VAL A 248 -29.45 11.94 -5.83
N SER A 249 -30.20 12.46 -4.87
CA SER A 249 -31.34 11.79 -4.26
C SER A 249 -32.58 11.88 -5.15
N ARG A 250 -32.64 11.05 -6.20
CA ARG A 250 -33.71 11.12 -7.22
C ARG A 250 -34.71 9.96 -7.15
N GLY A 251 -34.60 9.09 -6.15
CA GLY A 251 -35.50 7.94 -6.00
C GLY A 251 -35.32 6.91 -7.12
N MET A 252 -34.09 6.76 -7.63
CA MET A 252 -33.77 5.84 -8.74
C MET A 252 -33.93 4.38 -8.34
N ALA A 253 -33.85 4.08 -7.04
CA ALA A 253 -34.14 2.79 -6.46
C ALA A 253 -35.11 2.97 -5.28
N ARG A 254 -36.29 2.33 -5.36
CA ARG A 254 -37.26 2.29 -4.27
C ARG A 254 -37.12 0.97 -3.52
N VAL A 255 -36.64 1.04 -2.29
CA VAL A 255 -36.49 -0.13 -1.41
C VAL A 255 -37.74 -0.29 -0.53
N ARG A 256 -38.35 -1.47 -0.55
CA ARG A 256 -39.53 -1.82 0.25
C ARG A 256 -39.28 -3.12 0.98
N ARG A 257 -39.76 -3.24 2.21
CA ARG A 257 -39.73 -4.50 2.94
C ARG A 257 -40.97 -5.32 2.57
N ASN A 258 -40.78 -6.55 2.14
CA ASN A 258 -41.86 -7.50 1.93
C ASN A 258 -42.33 -8.03 3.29
N GLU A 259 -43.58 -7.76 3.67
CA GLU A 259 -44.10 -8.13 5.00
C GLU A 259 -44.19 -9.64 5.22
N ALA A 260 -44.41 -10.43 4.17
CA ALA A 260 -44.56 -11.88 4.26
C ALA A 260 -43.21 -12.61 4.43
N THR A 261 -42.15 -12.11 3.79
CA THR A 261 -40.83 -12.75 3.81
C THR A 261 -39.81 -12.02 4.68
N GLY A 262 -40.10 -10.80 5.11
CA GLY A 262 -39.19 -9.94 5.86
C GLY A 262 -38.03 -9.35 5.03
N ARG A 263 -37.84 -9.78 3.78
CA ARG A 263 -36.75 -9.41 2.86
C ARG A 263 -37.02 -8.10 2.13
N LEU A 264 -35.96 -7.49 1.58
CA LEU A 264 -36.08 -6.25 0.82
C LEU A 264 -36.29 -6.49 -0.67
N GLU A 265 -37.32 -5.86 -1.21
CA GLU A 265 -37.56 -5.73 -2.64
C GLU A 265 -37.11 -4.34 -3.10
N VAL A 266 -36.46 -4.28 -4.26
CA VAL A 266 -36.01 -3.02 -4.85
C VAL A 266 -36.64 -2.86 -6.21
N GLU A 267 -37.31 -1.75 -6.45
CA GLU A 267 -37.81 -1.32 -7.75
C GLU A 267 -36.85 -0.27 -8.33
N LEU A 268 -36.33 -0.50 -9.53
CA LEU A 268 -35.44 0.44 -10.22
C LEU A 268 -36.22 1.27 -11.24
N GLU A 269 -35.87 2.55 -11.34
CA GLU A 269 -36.21 3.33 -12.53
C GLU A 269 -35.45 2.80 -13.78
N PRO A 270 -35.95 3.04 -15.00
CA PRO A 270 -35.23 2.66 -16.21
C PRO A 270 -33.81 3.24 -16.27
N LEU A 271 -32.84 2.44 -16.73
CA LEU A 271 -31.42 2.82 -16.76
C LEU A 271 -31.13 4.14 -17.49
N TRP A 272 -31.91 4.48 -18.52
CA TRP A 272 -31.76 5.74 -19.25
C TRP A 272 -32.08 6.96 -18.38
N LYS A 273 -33.06 6.88 -17.47
CA LYS A 273 -33.34 7.97 -16.51
C LYS A 273 -32.20 8.16 -15.52
N MET A 274 -31.54 7.06 -15.13
CA MET A 274 -30.40 7.12 -14.21
C MET A 274 -29.18 7.84 -14.82
N THR A 275 -29.15 8.05 -16.14
CA THR A 275 -28.10 8.86 -16.78
C THR A 275 -28.19 10.35 -16.43
N GLU A 276 -29.36 10.80 -15.95
CA GLU A 276 -29.59 12.17 -15.49
C GLU A 276 -29.06 12.43 -14.08
N VAL A 277 -28.74 11.38 -13.31
CA VAL A 277 -28.15 11.52 -11.97
C VAL A 277 -26.69 11.99 -12.13
N PRO A 278 -26.34 13.18 -11.61
CA PRO A 278 -24.98 13.69 -11.72
C PRO A 278 -24.00 12.79 -10.95
N SER A 279 -22.81 12.58 -11.51
CA SER A 279 -21.81 11.71 -10.88
C SER A 279 -21.17 12.37 -9.65
N ARG A 280 -21.02 11.57 -8.60
CA ARG A 280 -20.27 11.92 -7.38
C ARG A 280 -18.75 11.93 -7.60
N LEU A 281 -18.30 11.35 -8.72
CA LEU A 281 -16.94 11.44 -9.25
C LEU A 281 -16.96 12.25 -10.54
N ALA A 282 -16.16 13.30 -10.62
CA ALA A 282 -15.99 14.06 -11.85
C ALA A 282 -15.21 13.26 -12.90
N PRO A 283 -15.44 13.55 -14.19
CA PRO A 283 -14.62 13.02 -15.27
C PRO A 283 -13.17 13.52 -15.16
N GLY A 284 -12.25 12.85 -15.86
CA GLY A 284 -10.83 13.22 -15.90
C GLY A 284 -9.95 12.53 -14.86
N HIS A 285 -10.43 11.47 -14.20
CA HIS A 285 -9.59 10.60 -13.37
C HIS A 285 -8.53 9.86 -14.22
N GLY A 286 -7.40 9.48 -13.63
CA GLY A 286 -6.25 8.86 -14.32
C GLY A 286 -6.34 7.35 -14.57
N ALA A 287 -7.55 6.78 -14.59
CA ALA A 287 -7.74 5.33 -14.75
C ALA A 287 -7.43 4.85 -16.18
N CYS A 288 -7.06 3.58 -16.33
CA CYS A 288 -6.84 2.97 -17.64
C CYS A 288 -8.15 2.98 -18.48
N PRO A 289 -8.06 3.09 -19.81
CA PRO A 289 -9.19 2.80 -20.70
C PRO A 289 -9.78 1.41 -20.40
N GLY A 290 -11.11 1.32 -20.37
CA GLY A 290 -11.82 0.09 -20.02
C GLY A 290 -11.72 -0.35 -18.55
N CYS A 291 -11.23 0.50 -17.64
CA CYS A 291 -11.18 0.15 -16.21
C CYS A 291 -12.59 -0.06 -15.63
N GLY A 292 -12.86 -1.24 -15.08
CA GLY A 292 -14.17 -1.60 -14.52
C GLY A 292 -14.55 -0.91 -13.21
N ILE A 293 -13.57 -0.39 -12.47
CA ILE A 293 -13.79 0.25 -11.17
C ILE A 293 -14.80 1.39 -11.29
N PHE A 294 -14.71 2.21 -12.34
CA PHE A 294 -15.53 3.42 -12.47
C PHE A 294 -16.94 3.15 -13.02
N PRO A 295 -17.16 2.24 -13.99
CA PRO A 295 -18.47 1.68 -14.26
C PRO A 295 -19.15 1.13 -13.00
N THR A 296 -18.43 0.33 -12.19
CA THR A 296 -18.93 -0.18 -10.90
C THR A 296 -19.37 0.97 -9.98
N LEU A 297 -18.50 1.95 -9.74
CA LEU A 297 -18.80 3.09 -8.85
C LEU A 297 -19.94 3.95 -9.39
N HIS A 298 -20.03 4.18 -10.71
CA HIS A 298 -21.13 4.93 -11.30
C HIS A 298 -22.47 4.20 -11.12
N GLN A 299 -22.52 2.89 -11.33
CA GLN A 299 -23.72 2.08 -11.10
C GLN A 299 -24.15 2.17 -9.63
N VAL A 300 -23.22 1.98 -8.68
CA VAL A 300 -23.50 2.10 -7.24
C VAL A 300 -23.97 3.51 -6.87
N TYR A 301 -23.24 4.55 -7.24
CA TYR A 301 -23.53 5.93 -6.83
C TYR A 301 -24.83 6.50 -7.38
N ARG A 302 -25.33 5.99 -8.52
CA ARG A 302 -26.62 6.41 -9.11
C ARG A 302 -27.84 6.02 -8.28
N VAL A 303 -27.71 5.02 -7.41
CA VAL A 303 -28.80 4.51 -6.57
C VAL A 303 -28.60 4.81 -5.08
N LEU A 304 -27.44 5.35 -4.69
CA LEU A 304 -27.21 5.80 -3.32
C LEU A 304 -27.83 7.18 -3.10
N GLU A 305 -28.77 7.23 -2.16
CA GLU A 305 -29.49 8.44 -1.76
C GLU A 305 -28.73 9.19 -0.65
N GLY A 306 -28.85 10.52 -0.64
CA GLY A 306 -28.36 11.37 0.45
C GLY A 306 -26.88 11.71 0.37
N ASN A 307 -26.33 12.14 1.52
CA ASN A 307 -24.92 12.41 1.67
C ASN A 307 -24.15 11.10 1.87
N ILE A 308 -22.96 11.01 1.26
CA ILE A 308 -22.06 9.88 1.48
C ILE A 308 -20.67 10.37 1.85
N VAL A 309 -20.02 9.63 2.73
CA VAL A 309 -18.60 9.77 3.04
C VAL A 309 -17.91 8.50 2.57
N VAL A 310 -16.90 8.66 1.71
CA VAL A 310 -16.17 7.53 1.14
C VAL A 310 -14.77 7.44 1.72
N LEU A 311 -14.36 6.23 2.07
CA LEU A 311 -12.96 5.89 2.32
C LEU A 311 -12.46 5.00 1.21
N PHE A 312 -11.40 5.40 0.50
CA PHE A 312 -10.75 4.50 -0.45
C PHE A 312 -9.52 3.91 0.23
N GLN A 313 -9.45 2.57 0.34
CA GLN A 313 -8.19 1.92 0.69
C GLN A 313 -7.15 2.19 -0.40
N THR A 314 -5.87 2.24 0.01
CA THR A 314 -4.75 2.39 -0.92
C THR A 314 -4.83 1.34 -2.03
N GLY A 315 -4.89 1.78 -3.28
CA GLY A 315 -5.11 0.91 -4.45
C GLY A 315 -5.42 1.74 -5.68
N CYS A 316 -5.77 1.08 -6.79
CA CYS A 316 -6.00 1.74 -8.08
C CYS A 316 -7.01 2.89 -7.97
N ALA A 317 -8.16 2.64 -7.34
CA ALA A 317 -9.23 3.63 -7.22
C ALA A 317 -8.76 4.91 -6.51
N MET A 318 -7.94 4.78 -5.45
CA MET A 318 -7.35 5.94 -4.77
C MET A 318 -6.36 6.66 -5.69
N VAL A 319 -5.36 5.94 -6.20
CA VAL A 319 -4.23 6.53 -6.94
C VAL A 319 -4.72 7.33 -8.15
N VAL A 320 -5.73 6.83 -8.86
CA VAL A 320 -6.21 7.47 -10.08
C VAL A 320 -7.23 8.59 -9.83
N THR A 321 -7.72 8.77 -8.61
CA THR A 321 -8.73 9.80 -8.28
C THR A 321 -8.22 10.93 -7.39
N THR A 322 -7.07 10.77 -6.71
CA THR A 322 -6.58 11.75 -5.71
C THR A 322 -5.11 12.15 -5.91
N GLY A 323 -4.73 12.52 -7.14
CA GLY A 323 -3.41 13.09 -7.42
C GLY A 323 -3.31 14.54 -6.92
N TYR A 324 -2.66 14.77 -5.77
CA TYR A 324 -2.48 16.11 -5.22
C TYR A 324 -1.81 17.07 -6.23
N PRO A 325 -2.31 18.32 -6.39
CA PRO A 325 -3.36 18.98 -5.60
C PRO A 325 -4.80 18.78 -6.11
N ALA A 326 -5.03 17.89 -7.07
CA ALA A 326 -6.34 17.64 -7.65
C ALA A 326 -7.08 16.46 -7.00
N THR A 327 -8.39 16.44 -7.20
CA THR A 327 -9.28 15.33 -6.80
C THR A 327 -10.39 15.17 -7.82
N ALA A 328 -10.81 13.93 -8.09
CA ALA A 328 -12.02 13.63 -8.85
C ALA A 328 -13.27 13.59 -7.97
N HIS A 329 -13.14 13.65 -6.64
CA HIS A 329 -14.27 13.50 -5.71
C HIS A 329 -15.04 14.82 -5.57
N ARG A 330 -16.37 14.74 -5.73
CA ARG A 330 -17.33 15.83 -5.45
C ARG A 330 -18.08 15.63 -4.11
N ILE A 331 -17.59 14.69 -3.32
CA ILE A 331 -18.14 14.21 -2.04
C ILE A 331 -17.01 14.12 -1.02
N ASN A 332 -17.36 13.96 0.25
CA ASN A 332 -16.38 13.80 1.32
C ASN A 332 -15.57 12.51 1.13
N TYR A 333 -14.27 12.67 1.04
CA TYR A 333 -13.31 11.62 0.75
C TYR A 333 -12.30 11.49 1.90
N ILE A 334 -11.96 10.26 2.25
CA ILE A 334 -11.00 9.93 3.28
C ILE A 334 -10.02 8.89 2.76
N HIS A 335 -8.76 9.05 3.13
CA HIS A 335 -7.72 8.06 2.95
C HIS A 335 -6.82 8.06 4.18
N ASN A 336 -6.29 6.88 4.51
CA ASN A 336 -5.33 6.71 5.59
C ASN A 336 -4.20 5.79 5.13
N LEU A 337 -4.16 4.53 5.57
CA LEU A 337 -3.18 3.55 5.10
C LEU A 337 -3.85 2.39 4.38
N PHE A 338 -3.04 1.54 3.78
CA PHE A 338 -3.54 0.38 3.04
C PHE A 338 -4.25 -0.62 3.96
N GLN A 339 -3.69 -0.89 5.13
CA GLN A 339 -4.12 -1.93 6.05
C GLN A 339 -5.25 -1.54 7.01
N ASN A 340 -5.56 -0.25 7.18
CA ASN A 340 -6.41 0.23 8.28
C ASN A 340 -7.70 0.95 7.82
N GLY A 341 -8.13 0.76 6.57
CA GLY A 341 -9.32 1.45 6.03
C GLY A 341 -10.57 1.21 6.87
N ALA A 342 -10.86 -0.05 7.22
CA ALA A 342 -12.02 -0.40 8.02
C ALA A 342 -11.98 0.23 9.42
N ALA A 343 -10.83 0.17 10.11
CA ALA A 343 -10.66 0.79 11.42
C ALA A 343 -10.79 2.33 11.37
N THR A 344 -10.31 2.96 10.29
CA THR A 344 -10.42 4.40 10.08
C THR A 344 -11.87 4.81 9.90
N LEU A 345 -12.61 4.14 8.99
CA LEU A 345 -13.99 4.50 8.73
C LEU A 345 -14.91 4.15 9.90
N SER A 346 -14.67 3.02 10.58
CA SER A 346 -15.45 2.65 11.77
C SER A 346 -15.29 3.68 12.89
N GLY A 347 -14.07 4.19 13.11
CA GLY A 347 -13.84 5.27 14.09
C GLY A 347 -14.58 6.56 13.72
N LEU A 348 -14.66 6.89 12.43
CA LEU A 348 -15.45 8.03 11.97
C LEU A 348 -16.96 7.83 12.16
N VAL A 349 -17.46 6.63 11.88
CA VAL A 349 -18.87 6.27 12.09
C VAL A 349 -19.26 6.48 13.55
N GLU A 350 -18.46 5.94 14.49
CA GLU A 350 -18.68 6.14 15.93
C GLU A 350 -18.62 7.62 16.32
N MET A 351 -17.63 8.36 15.80
CA MET A 351 -17.52 9.79 16.04
C MET A 351 -18.76 10.54 15.56
N TYR A 352 -19.28 10.24 14.36
CA TYR A 352 -20.47 10.89 13.82
C TYR A 352 -21.69 10.65 14.71
N HIS A 353 -21.98 9.40 15.06
CA HIS A 353 -23.13 9.06 15.90
C HIS A 353 -23.02 9.66 17.30
N GLU A 354 -21.82 9.69 17.89
CA GLU A 354 -21.59 10.33 19.18
C GLU A 354 -21.80 11.84 19.14
N ARG A 355 -21.36 12.50 18.06
CA ARG A 355 -21.60 13.95 17.87
C ARG A 355 -23.07 14.28 17.63
N VAL A 356 -23.81 13.41 16.92
CA VAL A 356 -25.28 13.52 16.80
C VAL A 356 -25.94 13.35 18.16
N ARG A 357 -25.56 12.33 18.94
CA ARG A 357 -26.08 12.07 20.29
C ARG A 357 -25.86 13.26 21.24
N ARG A 358 -24.71 13.94 21.11
CA ARG A 358 -24.36 15.14 21.89
C ARG A 358 -25.00 16.43 21.36
N GLY A 359 -25.74 16.39 20.26
CA GLY A 359 -26.38 17.56 19.65
C GLY A 359 -25.41 18.51 18.93
N GLU A 360 -24.19 18.07 18.62
CA GLU A 360 -23.20 18.87 17.89
C GLU A 360 -23.40 18.83 16.38
N LEU A 361 -24.07 17.79 15.88
CA LEU A 361 -24.44 17.60 14.48
C LEU A 361 -25.93 17.30 14.39
N PRO A 362 -26.61 17.74 13.31
CA PRO A 362 -28.02 17.41 13.13
C PRO A 362 -28.18 15.92 12.84
N ALA A 363 -29.14 15.28 13.52
CA ALA A 363 -29.53 13.91 13.24
C ALA A 363 -30.10 13.71 11.81
N SER A 364 -30.47 14.81 11.13
CA SER A 364 -31.10 14.79 9.81
C SER A 364 -30.13 14.68 8.61
N GLU A 365 -28.80 14.67 8.82
CA GLU A 365 -27.86 14.63 7.67
C GLU A 365 -27.82 13.29 6.91
N ASP A 366 -28.36 12.21 7.50
CA ASP A 366 -28.54 10.87 6.91
C ASP A 366 -27.35 10.39 6.04
N ILE A 367 -26.16 10.33 6.67
CA ILE A 367 -24.89 10.03 6.00
C ILE A 367 -24.72 8.53 5.79
N THR A 368 -24.33 8.12 4.58
CA THR A 368 -23.85 6.76 4.32
C THR A 368 -22.33 6.70 4.35
N PHE A 369 -21.75 5.82 5.16
CA PHE A 369 -20.31 5.59 5.21
C PHE A 369 -19.95 4.41 4.32
N VAL A 370 -19.10 4.63 3.31
CA VAL A 370 -18.74 3.59 2.32
C VAL A 370 -17.22 3.46 2.24
N MET A 371 -16.71 2.27 2.56
CA MET A 371 -15.34 1.88 2.31
C MET A 371 -15.25 1.17 0.96
N LEU A 372 -14.39 1.67 0.08
CA LEU A 372 -14.06 1.07 -1.20
C LEU A 372 -12.69 0.40 -1.08
N SER A 373 -12.63 -0.88 -1.45
CA SER A 373 -11.41 -1.69 -1.38
C SER A 373 -11.18 -2.44 -2.68
N GLY A 374 -9.91 -2.61 -3.07
CA GLY A 374 -9.55 -3.66 -4.03
C GLY A 374 -9.33 -4.99 -3.31
N ASP A 375 -9.32 -6.10 -4.02
CA ASP A 375 -9.15 -7.41 -3.39
C ASP A 375 -7.86 -7.56 -2.56
N GLY A 376 -6.76 -6.91 -2.95
CA GLY A 376 -5.54 -6.85 -2.15
C GLY A 376 -5.64 -6.04 -0.85
N GLY A 377 -6.52 -5.03 -0.82
CA GLY A 377 -6.87 -4.32 0.42
C GLY A 377 -7.58 -5.24 1.41
N MET A 378 -8.34 -6.19 0.89
CA MET A 378 -8.97 -7.26 1.67
C MET A 378 -8.05 -8.42 2.01
N ASP A 379 -6.77 -8.39 1.66
CA ASP A 379 -5.76 -9.29 2.22
C ASP A 379 -5.11 -8.64 3.44
N ILE A 380 -4.47 -7.48 3.24
CA ILE A 380 -3.73 -6.78 4.30
C ILE A 380 -4.64 -6.16 5.37
N GLY A 381 -5.85 -5.72 4.98
CA GLY A 381 -6.83 -5.08 5.86
C GLY A 381 -7.92 -6.00 6.39
N MET A 382 -7.81 -7.32 6.17
CA MET A 382 -8.85 -8.28 6.57
C MET A 382 -9.13 -8.26 8.08
N GLY A 383 -8.09 -8.33 8.91
CA GLY A 383 -8.25 -8.36 10.38
C GLY A 383 -9.08 -7.18 10.90
N PRO A 384 -8.69 -5.92 10.60
CA PRO A 384 -9.49 -4.74 10.95
C PRO A 384 -10.91 -4.75 10.37
N ALA A 385 -11.12 -5.27 9.15
CA ALA A 385 -12.44 -5.34 8.53
C ALA A 385 -13.36 -6.36 9.20
N LEU A 386 -12.85 -7.53 9.57
CA LEU A 386 -13.59 -8.51 10.38
C LEU A 386 -13.87 -7.95 11.78
N GLY A 387 -12.93 -7.19 12.36
CA GLY A 387 -13.18 -6.46 13.61
C GLY A 387 -14.32 -5.45 13.48
N ALA A 388 -14.41 -4.72 12.37
CA ALA A 388 -15.51 -3.81 12.11
C ALA A 388 -16.84 -4.56 11.88
N ALA A 389 -16.80 -5.72 11.22
CA ALA A 389 -17.95 -6.60 10.98
C ALA A 389 -18.52 -7.18 12.28
N HIS A 390 -17.67 -7.72 13.16
CA HIS A 390 -18.10 -8.26 14.45
C HIS A 390 -18.68 -7.20 15.39
N ARG A 391 -18.22 -5.94 15.28
CA ARG A 391 -18.82 -4.80 15.99
C ARG A 391 -20.04 -4.21 15.27
N ASN A 392 -20.37 -4.72 14.08
CA ASN A 392 -21.54 -4.37 13.29
C ASN A 392 -21.73 -2.85 13.05
N HIS A 393 -20.66 -2.12 12.76
CA HIS A 393 -20.76 -0.66 12.54
C HIS A 393 -21.65 -0.34 11.34
N PRO A 394 -22.48 0.72 11.40
CA PRO A 394 -23.40 1.12 10.32
C PRO A 394 -22.66 1.73 9.12
N MET A 395 -22.03 0.87 8.33
CA MET A 395 -21.22 1.23 7.17
C MET A 395 -21.20 0.14 6.11
N MET A 396 -20.78 0.50 4.91
CA MET A 396 -20.64 -0.41 3.77
C MET A 396 -19.17 -0.68 3.50
N ILE A 397 -18.82 -1.94 3.24
CA ILE A 397 -17.53 -2.31 2.64
C ILE A 397 -17.80 -2.90 1.25
N LEU A 398 -17.33 -2.23 0.21
CA LEU A 398 -17.45 -2.70 -1.17
C LEU A 398 -16.05 -3.02 -1.72
N GLU A 399 -15.81 -4.30 -1.99
CA GLU A 399 -14.61 -4.81 -2.64
C GLU A 399 -14.84 -4.85 -4.16
N TYR A 400 -14.09 -4.04 -4.93
CA TYR A 400 -13.92 -4.28 -6.36
C TYR A 400 -12.85 -5.37 -6.53
N ASP A 401 -13.28 -6.59 -6.82
CA ASP A 401 -12.38 -7.72 -7.04
C ASP A 401 -11.93 -7.74 -8.50
N ASN A 402 -10.70 -7.34 -8.73
CA ASN A 402 -10.05 -7.49 -10.03
C ASN A 402 -8.97 -8.58 -10.01
N GLN A 403 -8.91 -9.39 -8.95
CA GLN A 403 -8.11 -10.61 -8.84
C GLN A 403 -6.59 -10.39 -8.81
N GLY A 404 -6.14 -9.31 -8.19
CA GLY A 404 -4.71 -9.05 -7.94
C GLY A 404 -4.43 -7.64 -7.43
N TYR A 405 -3.18 -7.41 -7.01
CA TYR A 405 -2.74 -6.08 -6.56
C TYR A 405 -2.39 -5.23 -7.78
N MET A 406 -3.42 -4.73 -8.47
CA MET A 406 -3.24 -4.14 -9.80
C MET A 406 -2.38 -2.88 -9.82
N ASN A 407 -2.50 -2.04 -8.79
CA ASN A 407 -1.77 -0.77 -8.71
C ASN A 407 -0.25 -0.97 -8.65
N THR A 408 0.20 -1.98 -7.92
CA THR A 408 1.62 -2.21 -7.65
C THR A 408 2.30 -3.08 -8.70
N GLY A 409 1.63 -3.38 -9.82
CA GLY A 409 2.16 -4.22 -10.88
C GLY A 409 1.61 -5.65 -10.87
N ALA A 410 0.33 -5.82 -10.52
CA ALA A 410 -0.40 -7.08 -10.59
C ALA A 410 0.23 -8.21 -9.78
N GLN A 411 0.57 -7.99 -8.51
CA GLN A 411 0.99 -9.06 -7.60
C GLN A 411 -0.19 -9.98 -7.28
N LEU A 412 0.14 -11.19 -6.84
CA LEU A 412 -0.82 -12.15 -6.31
C LEU A 412 -1.59 -11.55 -5.12
N SER A 413 -2.91 -11.68 -5.17
CA SER A 413 -3.80 -11.57 -4.00
C SER A 413 -4.37 -12.93 -3.61
N TYR A 414 -5.02 -13.00 -2.45
CA TYR A 414 -5.78 -14.19 -2.09
C TYR A 414 -7.03 -14.35 -2.95
N SER A 415 -7.58 -13.30 -3.57
CA SER A 415 -8.67 -13.41 -4.58
C SER A 415 -8.18 -13.86 -5.96
N THR A 416 -6.87 -13.76 -6.27
CA THR A 416 -6.31 -14.31 -7.51
C THR A 416 -6.70 -15.80 -7.67
N PRO A 417 -7.25 -16.25 -8.80
CA PRO A 417 -7.65 -17.65 -8.98
C PRO A 417 -6.47 -18.61 -9.14
N PHE A 418 -6.71 -19.89 -8.86
CA PHE A 418 -5.70 -20.94 -8.99
C PHE A 418 -5.17 -21.01 -10.44
N GLY A 419 -3.85 -21.13 -10.61
CA GLY A 419 -3.19 -21.18 -11.91
C GLY A 419 -3.04 -19.83 -12.63
N HIS A 420 -3.64 -18.74 -12.13
CA HIS A 420 -3.50 -17.43 -12.79
C HIS A 420 -2.06 -16.93 -12.67
N ARG A 421 -1.56 -16.30 -13.74
CA ARG A 421 -0.27 -15.59 -13.74
C ARG A 421 -0.42 -14.23 -13.05
N THR A 422 0.56 -13.88 -12.22
CA THR A 422 0.76 -12.55 -11.62
C THR A 422 2.25 -12.24 -11.60
N SER A 423 2.66 -11.01 -11.24
CA SER A 423 4.10 -10.66 -11.12
C SER A 423 4.81 -11.38 -9.96
N THR A 424 4.07 -12.02 -9.06
CA THR A 424 4.62 -12.84 -7.97
C THR A 424 4.17 -14.30 -8.03
N SER A 425 3.50 -14.70 -9.12
CA SER A 425 3.17 -16.09 -9.42
C SER A 425 3.45 -16.37 -10.89
N GLU A 426 4.73 -16.60 -11.14
CA GLU A 426 5.29 -16.78 -12.48
C GLU A 426 4.85 -18.11 -13.11
N VAL A 427 4.89 -18.12 -14.44
CA VAL A 427 4.61 -19.30 -15.25
C VAL A 427 5.90 -19.77 -15.92
N GLY A 428 6.30 -21.00 -15.65
CA GLY A 428 7.50 -21.64 -16.20
C GLY A 428 7.37 -23.15 -16.28
N SER A 429 8.47 -23.84 -16.58
CA SER A 429 8.48 -25.31 -16.71
C SER A 429 8.07 -26.05 -15.44
N ARG A 430 8.22 -25.42 -14.26
CA ARG A 430 7.89 -25.99 -12.95
C ARG A 430 6.75 -25.28 -12.22
N LEU A 431 6.29 -24.14 -12.72
CA LEU A 431 5.31 -23.28 -12.03
C LEU A 431 4.14 -22.96 -12.97
N PRO A 432 2.90 -23.34 -12.62
CA PRO A 432 1.74 -23.08 -13.46
C PRO A 432 1.03 -21.75 -13.15
N GLY A 433 1.67 -20.81 -12.44
CA GLY A 433 1.03 -19.63 -11.85
C GLY A 433 0.72 -19.85 -10.36
N LYS A 434 -0.32 -19.18 -9.83
CA LYS A 434 -0.76 -19.35 -8.43
C LYS A 434 -1.01 -20.82 -8.11
N ARG A 435 -0.62 -21.27 -6.91
CA ARG A 435 -0.60 -22.69 -6.51
C ARG A 435 -1.75 -23.16 -5.61
N TYR A 436 -2.69 -22.27 -5.28
CA TYR A 436 -3.81 -22.54 -4.39
C TYR A 436 -5.06 -21.78 -4.84
N HIS A 437 -6.23 -22.18 -4.33
CA HIS A 437 -7.51 -21.57 -4.69
C HIS A 437 -7.67 -20.14 -4.15
N HIS A 438 -8.62 -19.41 -4.74
CA HIS A 438 -8.96 -18.07 -4.30
C HIS A 438 -9.77 -18.10 -2.99
N LYS A 439 -9.56 -17.07 -2.18
CA LYS A 439 -10.29 -16.77 -0.94
C LYS A 439 -11.72 -16.35 -1.27
N ASP A 440 -12.68 -16.94 -0.58
CA ASP A 440 -14.08 -16.55 -0.68
C ASP A 440 -14.40 -15.49 0.38
N THR A 441 -14.10 -14.23 0.06
CA THR A 441 -14.29 -13.14 1.01
C THR A 441 -15.77 -12.94 1.39
N ALA A 442 -16.69 -13.13 0.45
CA ALA A 442 -18.13 -12.97 0.72
C ALA A 442 -18.62 -13.98 1.75
N GLN A 443 -18.24 -15.26 1.63
CA GLN A 443 -18.59 -16.28 2.63
C GLN A 443 -17.92 -16.03 3.99
N ILE A 444 -16.70 -15.47 4.03
CA ILE A 444 -16.05 -15.06 5.28
C ILE A 444 -16.87 -13.98 6.00
N PHE A 445 -17.33 -12.95 5.28
CA PHE A 445 -18.17 -11.91 5.88
C PHE A 445 -19.58 -12.41 6.21
N ALA A 446 -20.14 -13.35 5.44
CA ALA A 446 -21.41 -13.99 5.78
C ALA A 446 -21.30 -14.74 7.12
N ALA A 447 -20.17 -15.39 7.38
CA ALA A 447 -19.89 -16.03 8.66
C ALA A 447 -19.71 -15.05 9.84
N CYS A 448 -19.59 -13.73 9.58
CA CYS A 448 -19.68 -12.70 10.62
C CYS A 448 -21.13 -12.34 11.00
N HIS A 449 -22.14 -13.01 10.43
CA HIS A 449 -23.58 -12.77 10.67
C HIS A 449 -24.03 -11.35 10.34
N LEU A 450 -23.46 -10.77 9.28
CA LEU A 450 -23.87 -9.46 8.80
C LEU A 450 -25.33 -9.49 8.33
N PRO A 451 -26.09 -8.37 8.48
CA PRO A 451 -27.44 -8.26 7.96
C PRO A 451 -27.50 -8.47 6.45
N TYR A 452 -26.46 -8.05 5.72
CA TYR A 452 -26.42 -8.17 4.28
C TYR A 452 -25.02 -8.39 3.70
N VAL A 453 -24.90 -9.42 2.87
CA VAL A 453 -23.72 -9.73 2.08
C VAL A 453 -24.12 -9.99 0.64
N PHE A 454 -23.36 -9.52 -0.33
CA PHE A 454 -23.66 -9.82 -1.73
C PHE A 454 -22.41 -10.00 -2.60
N THR A 455 -22.59 -10.73 -3.69
CA THR A 455 -21.69 -10.71 -4.84
C THR A 455 -22.39 -10.09 -6.04
N ALA A 456 -21.65 -9.35 -6.86
CA ALA A 456 -22.17 -8.71 -8.06
C ALA A 456 -21.09 -8.58 -9.15
N SER A 457 -21.48 -8.16 -10.34
CA SER A 457 -20.55 -7.84 -11.42
C SER A 457 -21.02 -6.59 -12.16
N GLU A 458 -20.08 -5.74 -12.58
CA GLU A 458 -20.39 -4.55 -13.38
C GLU A 458 -21.07 -4.86 -14.74
N GLY A 459 -20.98 -6.11 -15.21
CA GLY A 459 -21.68 -6.60 -16.40
C GLY A 459 -23.16 -6.91 -16.19
N TYR A 460 -23.65 -6.87 -14.95
CA TYR A 460 -25.05 -7.09 -14.56
C TYR A 460 -25.58 -5.86 -13.80
N PRO A 461 -25.79 -4.73 -14.51
CA PRO A 461 -25.97 -3.44 -13.87
C PRO A 461 -27.22 -3.36 -12.99
N GLU A 462 -28.35 -3.91 -13.43
CA GLU A 462 -29.58 -3.88 -12.62
C GLU A 462 -29.45 -4.68 -11.31
N ASP A 463 -28.79 -5.84 -11.36
CA ASP A 463 -28.52 -6.65 -10.16
C ASP A 463 -27.62 -5.88 -9.18
N LEU A 464 -26.50 -5.34 -9.67
CA LEU A 464 -25.59 -4.54 -8.85
C LEU A 464 -26.31 -3.34 -8.22
N MET A 465 -27.14 -2.63 -8.99
CA MET A 465 -27.87 -1.45 -8.51
C MET A 465 -28.94 -1.80 -7.48
N ARG A 466 -29.69 -2.90 -7.66
CA ARG A 466 -30.65 -3.37 -6.63
C ARG A 466 -29.92 -3.70 -5.33
N LYS A 467 -28.82 -4.45 -5.41
CA LYS A 467 -28.01 -4.84 -4.25
C LYS A 467 -27.37 -3.65 -3.56
N ALA A 468 -26.87 -2.66 -4.30
CA ALA A 468 -26.33 -1.43 -3.74
C ALA A 468 -27.38 -0.61 -2.96
N ALA A 469 -28.61 -0.52 -3.49
CA ALA A 469 -29.71 0.15 -2.79
C ALA A 469 -30.12 -0.59 -1.50
N LYS A 470 -30.23 -1.93 -1.54
CA LYS A 470 -30.43 -2.74 -0.32
C LYS A 470 -29.29 -2.54 0.68
N ALA A 471 -28.05 -2.57 0.21
CA ALA A 471 -26.87 -2.41 1.05
C ALA A 471 -26.87 -1.07 1.79
N GLN A 472 -27.28 0.03 1.12
CA GLN A 472 -27.47 1.31 1.80
C GLN A 472 -28.57 1.26 2.87
N TRP A 473 -29.69 0.59 2.55
CA TRP A 473 -30.79 0.46 3.50
C TRP A 473 -30.35 -0.25 4.78
N TYR A 474 -29.65 -1.38 4.65
CA TYR A 474 -29.12 -2.17 5.76
C TYR A 474 -28.02 -1.43 6.51
N ALA A 475 -27.09 -0.78 5.80
CA ALA A 475 -26.02 0.02 6.39
C ALA A 475 -26.54 1.11 7.33
N LYS A 476 -27.66 1.75 6.96
CA LYS A 476 -28.27 2.82 7.75
C LYS A 476 -29.12 2.36 8.92
N ARG A 477 -29.57 1.10 8.94
CA ARG A 477 -30.62 0.64 9.88
C ARG A 477 -30.19 -0.51 10.76
N GLU A 478 -29.34 -1.40 10.27
CA GLU A 478 -29.06 -2.67 10.95
C GLU A 478 -27.58 -2.90 11.22
N GLY A 479 -26.67 -2.32 10.43
CA GLY A 479 -25.24 -2.39 10.68
C GLY A 479 -24.41 -2.67 9.44
N LEU A 480 -23.32 -3.40 9.58
CA LEU A 480 -22.31 -3.49 8.52
C LEU A 480 -22.80 -4.33 7.35
N VAL A 481 -22.53 -3.87 6.13
CA VAL A 481 -22.76 -4.65 4.90
C VAL A 481 -21.47 -4.88 4.15
N TYR A 482 -21.37 -6.02 3.46
CA TYR A 482 -20.23 -6.34 2.61
C TYR A 482 -20.67 -6.72 1.20
N GLY A 483 -20.04 -6.12 0.19
CA GLY A 483 -20.28 -6.41 -1.22
C GLY A 483 -18.98 -6.76 -1.95
N LYS A 484 -18.94 -7.89 -2.64
CA LYS A 484 -17.81 -8.29 -3.50
C LYS A 484 -18.23 -8.18 -4.96
N ILE A 485 -17.60 -7.28 -5.71
CA ILE A 485 -18.00 -6.92 -7.07
C ILE A 485 -16.88 -7.30 -8.03
N LEU A 486 -17.12 -8.25 -8.95
CA LEU A 486 -16.15 -8.58 -9.99
C LEU A 486 -15.98 -7.38 -10.92
N SER A 487 -14.76 -6.85 -10.98
CA SER A 487 -14.43 -5.65 -11.73
C SER A 487 -13.33 -5.89 -12.76
N PHE A 488 -13.56 -5.45 -13.98
CA PHE A 488 -12.68 -5.71 -15.12
C PHE A 488 -11.36 -4.92 -15.03
N CYS A 489 -10.24 -5.58 -15.30
CA CYS A 489 -8.92 -4.95 -15.35
C CYS A 489 -8.20 -5.31 -16.67
N PRO A 490 -8.40 -4.51 -17.74
CA PRO A 490 -7.90 -4.90 -19.07
C PRO A 490 -6.38 -5.04 -19.12
N LEU A 491 -5.68 -4.09 -18.50
CA LEU A 491 -4.22 -4.05 -18.45
C LEU A 491 -3.61 -5.37 -17.92
N ASN A 492 -4.08 -5.82 -16.75
CA ASN A 492 -3.46 -6.94 -16.06
C ASN A 492 -4.14 -8.27 -16.33
N TRP A 493 -5.39 -8.26 -16.82
CA TRP A 493 -6.01 -9.46 -17.40
C TRP A 493 -5.47 -9.73 -18.81
N ARG A 494 -4.75 -8.76 -19.40
CA ARG A 494 -4.14 -8.83 -20.72
C ARG A 494 -5.20 -9.08 -21.79
N THR A 495 -6.21 -8.23 -21.78
CA THR A 495 -7.33 -8.21 -22.74
C THR A 495 -7.33 -6.88 -23.49
N THR A 496 -8.17 -6.75 -24.51
CA THR A 496 -8.54 -5.44 -25.05
C THR A 496 -9.42 -4.68 -24.04
N ASP A 497 -9.48 -3.37 -24.15
CA ASP A 497 -10.23 -2.47 -23.26
C ASP A 497 -11.75 -2.52 -23.49
N ASP A 498 -12.21 -3.09 -24.61
CA ASP A 498 -13.61 -3.33 -24.95
C ASP A 498 -14.13 -4.74 -24.58
N ALA A 499 -13.28 -5.62 -24.05
CA ALA A 499 -13.62 -7.02 -23.78
C ALA A 499 -14.36 -7.26 -22.45
N ALA A 500 -14.79 -6.22 -21.74
CA ALA A 500 -15.40 -6.34 -20.41
C ALA A 500 -16.61 -7.29 -20.41
N GLN A 501 -17.63 -7.02 -21.24
CA GLN A 501 -18.88 -7.79 -21.24
C GLN A 501 -18.66 -9.30 -21.48
N PRO A 502 -17.98 -9.75 -22.55
CA PRO A 502 -17.79 -11.19 -22.77
C PRO A 502 -16.98 -11.86 -21.65
N VAL A 503 -15.99 -11.18 -21.07
CA VAL A 503 -15.18 -11.74 -19.98
C VAL A 503 -15.99 -11.88 -18.70
N LEU A 504 -16.76 -10.86 -18.33
CA LEU A 504 -17.57 -10.85 -17.10
C LEU A 504 -18.76 -11.81 -17.20
N GLN A 505 -19.44 -11.83 -18.35
CA GLN A 505 -20.49 -12.81 -18.64
C GLN A 505 -19.92 -14.23 -18.50
N ALA A 506 -18.75 -14.50 -19.09
CA ALA A 506 -18.17 -15.83 -19.03
C ALA A 506 -17.78 -16.27 -17.61
N ALA A 507 -17.37 -15.33 -16.76
CA ALA A 507 -17.08 -15.60 -15.35
C ALA A 507 -18.34 -16.02 -14.56
N ALA A 508 -19.49 -15.39 -14.86
CA ALA A 508 -20.78 -15.73 -14.28
C ALA A 508 -21.34 -17.05 -14.84
N ASP A 509 -21.28 -17.23 -16.16
CA ASP A 509 -21.81 -18.41 -16.88
C ASP A 509 -21.04 -19.70 -16.54
N SER A 510 -19.76 -19.58 -16.20
CA SER A 510 -18.96 -20.69 -15.70
C SER A 510 -19.14 -20.96 -14.21
N CYS A 511 -19.93 -20.12 -13.51
CA CYS A 511 -20.07 -20.09 -12.05
C CYS A 511 -18.76 -19.86 -11.29
N PHE A 512 -17.69 -19.43 -11.98
CA PHE A 512 -16.45 -19.06 -11.30
C PHE A 512 -16.70 -17.89 -10.35
N PHE A 513 -17.45 -16.90 -10.80
CA PHE A 513 -17.92 -15.79 -9.98
C PHE A 513 -19.46 -15.83 -9.90
N PRO A 514 -20.02 -16.56 -8.94
CA PRO A 514 -21.48 -16.64 -8.78
C PRO A 514 -22.04 -15.30 -8.32
N ILE A 515 -23.23 -14.94 -8.81
CA ILE A 515 -23.92 -13.69 -8.49
C ILE A 515 -25.12 -14.01 -7.59
N TYR A 516 -25.00 -13.62 -6.31
CA TYR A 516 -25.97 -13.95 -5.27
C TYR A 516 -25.96 -12.89 -4.16
N GLU A 517 -26.87 -13.02 -3.21
CA GLU A 517 -26.92 -12.23 -1.99
C GLU A 517 -27.32 -13.10 -0.79
N ILE A 518 -27.06 -12.59 0.41
CA ILE A 518 -27.40 -13.21 1.69
C ILE A 518 -28.05 -12.12 2.55
N GLU A 519 -29.34 -12.27 2.81
CA GLU A 519 -30.12 -11.39 3.70
C GLU A 519 -30.40 -12.16 5.00
N HIS A 520 -29.86 -11.69 6.13
CA HIS A 520 -29.99 -12.36 7.44
C HIS A 520 -29.67 -13.86 7.44
N GLY A 521 -28.65 -14.27 6.67
CA GLY A 521 -28.26 -15.67 6.50
C GLY A 521 -28.99 -16.40 5.36
N HIS A 522 -30.08 -15.86 4.83
CA HIS A 522 -30.82 -16.48 3.73
C HIS A 522 -30.17 -16.18 2.37
N THR A 523 -29.66 -17.23 1.73
CA THR A 523 -28.99 -17.12 0.44
C THR A 523 -29.99 -17.03 -0.71
N THR A 524 -29.80 -16.07 -1.60
CA THR A 524 -30.57 -15.92 -2.85
C THR A 524 -29.62 -15.84 -4.04
N VAL A 525 -29.67 -16.83 -4.93
CA VAL A 525 -28.98 -16.77 -6.23
C VAL A 525 -29.80 -15.86 -7.15
N THR A 526 -29.20 -14.75 -7.60
CA THR A 526 -29.90 -13.77 -8.44
C THR A 526 -29.59 -13.92 -9.92
N TYR A 527 -28.58 -14.72 -10.26
CA TYR A 527 -28.31 -15.18 -11.63
C TYR A 527 -28.00 -16.68 -11.64
N ASP A 528 -28.82 -17.44 -12.38
CA ASP A 528 -28.68 -18.89 -12.54
C ASP A 528 -28.37 -19.24 -14.01
N PRO A 529 -27.12 -19.57 -14.35
CA PRO A 529 -26.75 -19.96 -15.72
C PRO A 529 -27.28 -21.34 -16.12
N ASP A 530 -27.63 -22.21 -15.17
CA ASP A 530 -28.23 -23.51 -15.47
C ASP A 530 -29.68 -23.31 -15.93
N ALA A 531 -30.44 -22.46 -15.22
CA ALA A 531 -31.82 -22.11 -15.57
C ALA A 531 -31.95 -21.37 -16.91
N THR A 532 -30.92 -20.59 -17.28
CA THR A 532 -30.90 -19.82 -18.53
C THR A 532 -30.24 -20.56 -19.70
N GLY A 533 -29.77 -21.80 -19.49
CA GLY A 533 -29.08 -22.59 -20.52
C GLY A 533 -27.73 -22.00 -20.96
N ARG A 534 -27.14 -21.11 -20.15
CA ARG A 534 -25.87 -20.43 -20.42
C ARG A 534 -24.66 -21.09 -19.77
N ARG A 535 -24.86 -22.12 -18.95
CA ARG A 535 -23.78 -22.82 -18.24
C ARG A 535 -22.68 -23.28 -19.20
N GLN A 536 -21.44 -22.93 -18.88
CA GLN A 536 -20.27 -23.27 -19.69
C GLN A 536 -19.07 -23.69 -18.82
N PRO A 537 -18.08 -24.42 -19.39
CA PRO A 537 -16.89 -24.79 -18.63
C PRO A 537 -15.99 -23.58 -18.31
N VAL A 538 -15.27 -23.63 -17.20
CA VAL A 538 -14.34 -22.57 -16.77
C VAL A 538 -13.24 -22.29 -17.81
N SER A 539 -12.89 -23.26 -18.65
CA SER A 539 -11.96 -23.07 -19.77
C SER A 539 -12.41 -21.97 -20.74
N ASP A 540 -13.73 -21.77 -20.90
CA ASP A 540 -14.29 -20.76 -21.79
C ASP A 540 -14.15 -19.35 -21.24
N TRP A 541 -14.05 -19.20 -19.92
CA TRP A 541 -13.64 -17.95 -19.30
C TRP A 541 -12.11 -17.77 -19.37
N LEU A 542 -11.33 -18.81 -19.04
CA LEU A 542 -9.87 -18.75 -19.04
C LEU A 542 -9.26 -18.41 -20.41
N LYS A 543 -9.92 -18.76 -21.53
CA LYS A 543 -9.42 -18.44 -22.88
C LYS A 543 -9.49 -16.96 -23.25
N LEU A 544 -10.32 -16.18 -22.55
CA LEU A 544 -10.56 -14.77 -22.86
C LEU A 544 -9.48 -13.83 -22.32
N MET A 545 -8.60 -14.31 -21.43
CA MET A 545 -7.58 -13.48 -20.78
C MET A 545 -6.16 -13.96 -21.10
N GLY A 546 -5.27 -13.03 -21.42
CA GLY A 546 -3.86 -13.35 -21.68
C GLY A 546 -3.14 -13.87 -20.42
N LYS A 547 -3.58 -13.49 -19.20
CA LYS A 547 -2.98 -13.96 -17.93
C LYS A 547 -3.26 -15.44 -17.60
N THR A 548 -4.20 -16.08 -18.31
CA THR A 548 -4.64 -17.47 -18.08
C THR A 548 -4.45 -18.38 -19.28
N ARG A 549 -4.11 -17.84 -20.47
CA ARG A 549 -3.97 -18.62 -21.71
C ARG A 549 -3.00 -19.81 -21.58
N HIS A 550 -1.99 -19.75 -20.70
CA HIS A 550 -1.09 -20.87 -20.46
C HIS A 550 -1.77 -22.10 -19.83
N LEU A 551 -2.88 -21.92 -19.10
CA LEU A 551 -3.63 -23.01 -18.46
C LEU A 551 -4.34 -23.91 -19.48
N LEU A 552 -4.57 -23.43 -20.70
CA LEU A 552 -5.26 -24.20 -21.76
C LEU A 552 -4.33 -25.17 -22.48
N LYS A 553 -3.04 -25.21 -22.13
CA LYS A 553 -2.11 -26.21 -22.67
C LYS A 553 -2.43 -27.59 -22.08
N PRO A 554 -2.27 -28.69 -22.84
CA PRO A 554 -2.52 -30.05 -22.34
C PRO A 554 -1.78 -30.37 -21.02
N ALA A 555 -0.57 -29.85 -20.85
CA ALA A 555 0.22 -30.02 -19.62
C ALA A 555 -0.47 -29.49 -18.34
N ASN A 556 -1.43 -28.56 -18.48
CA ASN A 556 -2.17 -27.96 -17.37
C ASN A 556 -3.61 -28.49 -17.25
N ALA A 557 -3.99 -29.53 -18.01
CA ALA A 557 -5.35 -30.06 -18.02
C ALA A 557 -5.85 -30.49 -16.62
N ALA A 558 -4.96 -31.09 -15.81
CA ALA A 558 -5.29 -31.46 -14.43
C ALA A 558 -5.62 -30.25 -13.54
N ILE A 559 -4.94 -29.12 -13.77
CA ILE A 559 -5.19 -27.87 -13.04
C ILE A 559 -6.56 -27.30 -13.43
N VAL A 560 -6.85 -27.21 -14.73
CA VAL A 560 -8.16 -26.72 -15.22
C VAL A 560 -9.29 -27.61 -14.72
N LYS A 561 -9.11 -28.93 -14.73
CA LYS A 561 -10.08 -29.88 -14.14
C LYS A 561 -10.28 -29.64 -12.64
N GLY A 562 -9.20 -29.39 -11.89
CA GLY A 562 -9.28 -29.04 -10.47
C GLY A 562 -10.04 -27.74 -10.22
N ILE A 563 -9.82 -26.71 -11.06
CA ILE A 563 -10.58 -25.45 -11.00
C ILE A 563 -12.06 -25.72 -11.26
N GLN A 564 -12.39 -26.46 -12.33
CA GLN A 564 -13.78 -26.80 -12.68
C GLN A 564 -14.48 -27.53 -11.53
N ASN A 565 -13.85 -28.57 -10.97
CA ASN A 565 -14.42 -29.34 -9.87
C ASN A 565 -14.74 -28.47 -8.64
N GLU A 566 -13.84 -27.55 -8.29
CA GLU A 566 -14.05 -26.65 -7.15
C GLU A 566 -15.17 -25.63 -7.43
N VAL A 567 -15.22 -25.08 -8.65
CA VAL A 567 -16.29 -24.18 -9.09
C VAL A 567 -17.65 -24.89 -9.03
N ASP A 568 -17.75 -26.10 -9.56
CA ASP A 568 -19.00 -26.88 -9.54
C ASP A 568 -19.41 -27.31 -8.12
N ARG A 569 -18.44 -27.60 -7.24
CA ARG A 569 -18.70 -27.88 -5.83
C ARG A 569 -19.28 -26.64 -5.12
N ARG A 570 -18.67 -25.47 -5.30
CA ARG A 570 -19.16 -24.21 -4.70
C ARG A 570 -20.54 -23.83 -5.23
N TRP A 571 -20.75 -23.98 -6.53
CA TRP A 571 -22.04 -23.71 -7.16
C TRP A 571 -23.15 -24.61 -6.61
N ARG A 572 -22.93 -25.93 -6.55
CA ARG A 572 -23.90 -26.86 -5.95
C ARG A 572 -24.24 -26.50 -4.51
N ARG A 573 -23.25 -26.07 -3.72
CA ARG A 573 -23.49 -25.61 -2.35
C ARG A 573 -24.37 -24.36 -2.33
N LEU A 574 -24.08 -23.36 -3.16
CA LEU A 574 -24.90 -22.13 -3.24
C LEU A 574 -26.33 -22.41 -3.70
N LYS A 575 -26.52 -23.33 -4.65
CA LYS A 575 -27.85 -23.80 -5.06
C LYS A 575 -28.61 -24.45 -3.90
N ALA A 576 -27.96 -25.34 -3.15
CA ALA A 576 -28.56 -25.94 -1.97
C ALA A 576 -28.93 -24.88 -0.90
N MET A 577 -28.06 -23.90 -0.64
CA MET A 577 -28.36 -22.79 0.29
C MET A 577 -29.49 -21.90 -0.22
N HIS A 578 -29.63 -21.74 -1.54
CA HIS A 578 -30.73 -21.00 -2.14
C HIS A 578 -32.07 -21.73 -2.03
N GLU A 579 -32.06 -23.05 -2.17
CA GLU A 579 -33.23 -23.92 -2.12
C GLU A 579 -33.67 -24.23 -0.68
N HIS A 580 -32.74 -24.14 0.29
CA HIS A 580 -32.96 -24.43 1.70
C HIS A 580 -32.57 -23.22 2.56
N PRO A 581 -33.54 -22.37 2.95
CA PRO A 581 -33.28 -21.13 3.69
C PRO A 581 -32.53 -21.27 5.02
N ASP A 582 -32.51 -22.48 5.61
CA ASP A 582 -31.85 -22.77 6.89
C ASP A 582 -30.35 -23.11 6.77
N LEU A 583 -29.81 -23.21 5.55
CA LEU A 583 -28.43 -23.65 5.25
C LEU A 583 -27.40 -22.52 5.09
#